data_AF-A0A4S0FZ37-F1
#
_entry.id   AF-A0A4S0FZ37-F1
#
_cell.length_a   1.000
_cell.length_b   1.000
_cell.length_c   1.000
_cell.angle_alpha   90.00
_cell.angle_beta   90.00
_cell.angle_gamma   90.00
#
_symmetry.space_group_name_H-M   'P 1'
#
loop_
_entity.id
_entity.type
_entity.pdbx_description
1 polymer ?
#
loop_
_entity_poly.entity_id
_entity_poly.type
_entity_poly.pdbx_seq_one_letter_code
_entity_poly.pdbx_strand_id
1 'polypeptide(L)'
;GDTQLTYNSDKITEKDVQSLKVFADPKYKGRVSIGDNVDDAYALASLAIGLKDWTKMTDDQFKQASDFLRQVHKNVRSYWTDTTDIVQLLSGGEVDLAWAWNDATVQSVKAGVPIKSKKDTDEGIST
;
A
#
# COMPACT_ATOMS: atom_id res chain seq x y z
N GLY A 1 3.57 8.23 -11.88
CA GLY A 1 3.00 6.90 -12.12
C GLY A 1 2.21 6.57 -10.88
N ASP A 2 0.97 6.12 -11.02
CA ASP A 2 0.06 6.06 -9.87
C ASP A 2 0.35 4.82 -9.01
N THR A 3 0.72 5.06 -7.75
CA THR A 3 0.82 4.02 -6.72
C THR A 3 -0.52 3.88 -6.02
N GLN A 4 -0.98 2.64 -5.88
CA GLN A 4 -2.33 2.32 -5.44
C GLN A 4 -2.32 1.23 -4.38
N LEU A 5 -3.37 1.22 -3.54
CA LEU A 5 -3.65 0.09 -2.68
C LEU A 5 -4.02 -1.11 -3.58
N THR A 6 -3.20 -2.14 -3.54
CA THR A 6 -3.34 -3.39 -4.27
C THR A 6 -3.59 -4.52 -3.28
N TYR A 7 -4.59 -5.36 -3.50
CA TYR A 7 -4.97 -6.40 -2.54
C TYR A 7 -5.50 -7.66 -3.21
N ASN A 8 -5.39 -8.78 -2.49
CA ASN A 8 -5.98 -10.06 -2.88
C ASN A 8 -7.48 -10.07 -2.53
N SER A 9 -8.34 -10.05 -3.55
CA SER A 9 -9.79 -9.93 -3.39
C SER A 9 -10.47 -11.19 -2.88
N ASP A 10 -9.79 -12.34 -2.87
CA ASP A 10 -10.32 -13.57 -2.27
C ASP A 10 -10.17 -13.57 -0.75
N LYS A 11 -9.25 -12.75 -0.22
CA LYS A 11 -8.90 -12.72 1.21
C LYS A 11 -9.27 -11.41 1.90
N ILE A 12 -9.28 -10.32 1.17
CA ILE A 12 -9.53 -8.98 1.70
C ILE A 12 -10.76 -8.40 1.02
N THR A 13 -11.71 -7.95 1.84
CA THR A 13 -12.94 -7.32 1.33
C THR A 13 -12.70 -5.87 0.97
N GLU A 14 -13.46 -5.32 0.02
CA GLU A 14 -13.39 -3.90 -0.33
C GLU A 14 -13.66 -2.96 0.85
N LYS A 15 -14.42 -3.44 1.86
CA LYS A 15 -14.69 -2.71 3.09
C LYS A 15 -13.44 -2.60 3.98
N ASP A 16 -12.63 -3.64 4.03
CA ASP A 16 -11.39 -3.64 4.83
C ASP A 16 -10.36 -2.63 4.27
N VAL A 17 -10.36 -2.41 2.95
CA VAL A 17 -9.41 -1.55 2.25
C VAL A 17 -9.99 -0.18 1.88
N GLN A 18 -11.07 0.26 2.54
CA GLN A 18 -11.60 1.62 2.33
C GLN A 18 -10.60 2.70 2.75
N SER A 19 -9.84 2.45 3.82
CA SER A 19 -8.85 3.38 4.34
C SER A 19 -7.44 2.83 4.19
N LEU A 20 -6.49 3.70 3.87
CA LEU A 20 -5.05 3.39 3.86
C LEU A 20 -4.52 3.00 5.25
N LYS A 21 -5.27 3.24 6.33
CA LYS A 21 -4.91 2.79 7.67
C LYS A 21 -4.88 1.27 7.80
N VAL A 22 -5.50 0.54 6.86
CA VAL A 22 -5.44 -0.93 6.79
C VAL A 22 -4.01 -1.48 6.74
N PHE A 23 -3.05 -0.71 6.20
CA PHE A 23 -1.63 -1.09 6.20
C PHE A 23 -1.04 -1.21 7.62
N ALA A 24 -1.58 -0.47 8.59
CA ALA A 24 -1.19 -0.53 10.00
C ALA A 24 -2.05 -1.49 10.83
N ASP A 25 -3.07 -2.12 10.26
CA ASP A 25 -3.96 -3.05 10.98
C ASP A 25 -3.23 -4.37 11.32
N PRO A 26 -3.10 -4.74 12.62
CA PRO A 26 -2.49 -6.00 13.04
C PRO A 26 -3.10 -7.26 12.41
N LYS A 27 -4.34 -7.20 11.91
CA LYS A 27 -4.99 -8.28 11.16
C LYS A 27 -4.14 -8.76 9.97
N TYR A 28 -3.37 -7.86 9.35
CA TYR A 28 -2.53 -8.15 8.18
C TYR A 28 -1.05 -8.29 8.53
N LYS A 29 -0.72 -8.60 9.80
CA LYS A 29 0.66 -8.75 10.24
C LYS A 29 1.40 -9.82 9.43
N GLY A 30 2.52 -9.43 8.82
CA GLY A 30 3.33 -10.31 7.96
C GLY A 30 2.68 -10.64 6.62
N ARG A 31 1.67 -9.85 6.21
CA ARG A 31 0.92 -10.01 4.95
C ARG A 31 0.92 -8.73 4.10
N VAL A 32 1.70 -7.72 4.51
CA VAL A 32 1.79 -6.41 3.84
C VAL A 32 3.11 -6.28 3.09
N SER A 33 3.10 -5.63 1.93
CA SER A 33 4.31 -5.19 1.22
C SER A 33 4.19 -3.74 0.76
N ILE A 34 5.25 -2.95 0.90
CA ILE A 34 5.31 -1.58 0.37
C ILE A 34 6.66 -1.38 -0.34
N GLY A 35 6.76 -0.37 -1.21
CA GLY A 35 8.02 -0.08 -1.91
C GLY A 35 9.14 0.27 -0.94
N ASP A 36 10.38 -0.08 -1.29
CA ASP A 36 11.58 0.30 -0.54
C ASP A 36 11.99 1.77 -0.73
N ASN A 37 11.30 2.47 -1.64
CA ASN A 37 11.55 3.86 -1.98
C ASN A 37 10.80 4.83 -1.04
N VAL A 38 11.49 5.91 -0.69
CA VAL A 38 10.99 6.93 0.23
C VAL A 38 9.76 7.63 -0.33
N ASP A 39 9.75 7.94 -1.62
CA ASP A 39 8.69 8.73 -2.26
C ASP A 39 7.32 8.05 -2.15
N ASP A 40 7.23 6.75 -2.49
CA ASP A 40 5.96 6.01 -2.39
C ASP A 40 5.57 5.74 -0.93
N ALA A 41 6.54 5.46 -0.06
CA ALA A 41 6.26 5.26 1.36
C ALA A 41 5.66 6.52 1.99
N TYR A 42 6.24 7.70 1.73
CA TYR A 42 5.70 8.97 2.24
C TYR A 42 4.43 9.41 1.51
N ALA A 43 4.20 9.02 0.26
CA ALA A 43 2.90 9.21 -0.40
C ALA A 43 1.79 8.46 0.36
N LEU A 44 1.99 7.17 0.67
CA LEU A 44 1.07 6.38 1.48
C LEU A 44 0.82 7.05 2.85
N ALA A 45 1.89 7.44 3.53
CA ALA A 45 1.81 7.99 4.88
C ALA A 45 1.14 9.36 4.93
N SER A 46 1.45 10.23 3.96
CA SER A 46 0.85 11.56 3.85
C SER A 46 -0.64 11.45 3.58
N LEU A 47 -1.05 10.58 2.66
CA LEU A 47 -2.46 10.32 2.41
C LEU A 47 -3.14 9.78 3.68
N ALA A 48 -2.55 8.80 4.38
CA ALA A 48 -3.11 8.22 5.60
C ALA A 48 -3.37 9.23 6.74
N ILE A 49 -2.61 10.33 6.79
CA ILE A 49 -2.80 11.44 7.73
C ILE A 49 -3.66 12.59 7.17
N GLY A 50 -4.19 12.44 5.95
CA GLY A 50 -5.05 13.42 5.27
C GLY A 50 -4.29 14.54 4.55
N LEU A 51 -2.98 14.43 4.37
CA LEU A 51 -2.15 15.39 3.65
C LEU A 51 -2.04 15.03 2.17
N LYS A 52 -2.68 15.84 1.32
CA LYS A 52 -2.65 15.67 -0.14
C LYS A 52 -1.53 16.46 -0.84
N ASP A 53 -1.10 17.57 -0.24
CA ASP A 53 -0.04 18.43 -0.75
C ASP A 53 1.18 18.33 0.17
N TRP A 54 2.08 17.41 -0.16
CA TRP A 54 3.28 17.12 0.63
C TRP A 54 4.31 18.26 0.60
N THR A 55 4.24 19.19 -0.36
CA THR A 55 5.13 20.37 -0.41
C THR A 55 4.91 21.33 0.76
N LYS A 56 3.79 21.17 1.47
CA LYS A 56 3.41 21.97 2.65
C LYS A 56 3.49 21.17 3.95
N MET A 57 4.12 20.00 3.93
CA MET A 57 4.24 19.15 5.11
C MET A 57 5.01 19.87 6.22
N THR A 58 4.38 20.00 7.39
CA THR A 58 5.06 20.52 8.58
C THR A 58 5.87 19.42 9.27
N ASP A 59 6.82 19.79 10.12
CA ASP A 59 7.60 18.83 10.92
C ASP A 59 6.71 17.92 11.79
N ASP A 60 5.60 18.46 12.32
CA ASP A 60 4.62 17.67 13.07
C ASP A 60 3.90 16.65 12.20
N GLN A 61 3.52 17.02 10.97
CA GLN A 61 2.92 16.09 10.01
C GLN A 61 3.94 15.05 9.55
N PHE A 62 5.19 15.45 9.32
CA PHE A 62 6.28 14.53 9.01
C PHE A 62 6.49 13.50 10.11
N LYS A 63 6.42 13.92 11.37
CA LYS A 63 6.45 13.03 12.53
C LYS A 63 5.27 12.06 12.52
N GLN A 64 4.05 12.53 12.28
CA GLN A 64 2.85 11.69 12.22
C GLN A 64 2.93 10.65 11.08
N ALA A 65 3.37 11.07 9.89
CA ALA A 65 3.58 10.17 8.76
C ALA A 65 4.66 9.12 9.07
N SER A 66 5.78 9.54 9.66
CA SER A 66 6.84 8.63 10.10
C SER A 66 6.34 7.62 11.13
N ASP A 67 5.54 8.06 12.10
CA ASP A 67 4.97 7.19 13.13
C ASP A 67 3.98 6.20 12.53
N PHE A 68 3.17 6.63 11.55
CA PHE A 68 2.32 5.74 10.76
C PHE A 68 3.15 4.68 10.01
N LEU A 69 4.22 5.06 9.31
CA LEU A 69 5.10 4.12 8.62
C LEU A 69 5.76 3.12 9.58
N ARG A 70 6.12 3.53 10.80
CA ARG A 70 6.61 2.61 11.84
C ARG A 70 5.54 1.62 12.30
N GLN A 71 4.26 1.99 12.25
CA GLN A 71 3.17 1.05 12.51
C GLN A 71 3.00 0.08 11.35
N VAL A 72 2.98 0.58 10.11
CA VAL A 72 2.92 -0.24 8.90
C VAL A 72 4.04 -1.27 8.88
N HIS A 73 5.28 -0.86 9.19
CA HIS A 73 6.46 -1.74 9.25
C HIS A 73 6.25 -3.00 10.09
N LYS A 74 5.46 -2.92 11.18
CA LYS A 74 5.17 -4.09 12.03
C LYS A 74 4.39 -5.19 11.29
N ASN A 75 3.70 -4.83 10.21
CA ASN A 75 2.92 -5.73 9.38
C ASN A 75 3.63 -6.10 8.07
N VAL A 76 4.71 -5.39 7.72
CA VAL A 76 5.45 -5.62 6.48
C VAL A 76 6.14 -6.98 6.51
N ARG A 77 5.90 -7.77 5.46
CA ARG A 77 6.56 -9.04 5.16
C ARG A 77 7.85 -8.84 4.37
N SER A 78 7.78 -7.99 3.35
CA SER A 78 8.88 -7.63 2.46
C SER A 78 8.72 -6.18 2.00
N TYR A 79 9.84 -5.55 1.66
CA TYR A 79 9.85 -4.31 0.91
C TYR A 79 10.18 -4.66 -0.53
N TRP A 80 9.26 -4.39 -1.45
CA TRP A 80 9.47 -4.72 -2.86
C TRP A 80 10.31 -3.65 -3.54
N THR A 81 11.16 -4.07 -4.48
CA THR A 81 12.08 -3.18 -5.20
C THR A 81 11.72 -3.00 -6.68
N ASP A 82 10.94 -3.93 -7.23
CA ASP A 82 10.43 -3.87 -8.59
C ASP A 82 9.06 -4.55 -8.76
N THR A 83 8.42 -4.30 -9.91
CA THR A 83 7.09 -4.84 -10.23
C THR A 83 7.05 -6.37 -10.26
N THR A 84 8.13 -7.03 -10.67
CA THR A 84 8.17 -8.49 -10.78
C THR A 84 8.12 -9.13 -9.40
N ASP A 85 8.91 -8.61 -8.47
CA ASP A 85 8.94 -9.07 -7.07
C ASP A 85 7.55 -8.96 -6.42
N ILE A 86 6.91 -7.78 -6.49
CA ILE A 86 5.58 -7.61 -5.86
C ILE A 86 4.49 -8.46 -6.51
N VAL A 87 4.54 -8.66 -7.83
CA VAL A 87 3.61 -9.57 -8.52
C VAL A 87 3.83 -11.00 -8.04
N GLN A 88 5.07 -11.45 -7.86
CA GLN A 88 5.37 -12.78 -7.33
C GLN A 88 4.88 -12.96 -5.90
N LEU A 89 5.12 -11.98 -5.02
CA LEU A 89 4.65 -12.00 -3.62
C LEU A 89 3.11 -12.08 -3.53
N LEU A 90 2.40 -11.31 -4.37
CA LEU A 90 0.93 -11.32 -4.43
C LEU A 90 0.40 -12.63 -5.03
N SER A 91 0.99 -13.08 -6.14
CA SER A 91 0.58 -14.29 -6.87
C SER A 91 0.84 -15.56 -6.08
N GLY A 92 1.97 -15.63 -5.38
CA GLY A 92 2.31 -16.71 -4.46
C GLY A 92 1.52 -16.66 -3.14
N GLY A 93 0.79 -15.58 -2.88
CA GLY A 93 0.03 -15.38 -1.65
C GLY A 93 0.90 -15.20 -0.41
N GLU A 94 2.15 -14.79 -0.57
CA GLU A 94 3.03 -14.39 0.54
C GLU A 94 2.51 -13.12 1.21
N VAL A 95 1.99 -12.19 0.40
CA VAL A 95 1.32 -10.97 0.86
C VAL A 95 -0.07 -10.89 0.27
N ASP A 96 -0.98 -10.27 1.02
CA ASP A 96 -2.37 -10.07 0.61
C ASP A 96 -2.71 -8.59 0.38
N LEU A 97 -1.86 -7.68 0.87
CA LEU A 97 -2.04 -6.24 0.78
C LEU A 97 -0.71 -5.59 0.39
N ALA A 98 -0.76 -4.68 -0.59
CA ALA A 98 0.41 -4.00 -1.10
C ALA A 98 0.16 -2.54 -1.45
N TRP A 99 1.14 -1.68 -1.20
CA TRP A 99 1.22 -0.35 -1.80
C TRP A 99 2.13 -0.48 -3.02
N ALA A 100 1.55 -0.50 -4.21
CA ALA A 100 2.24 -0.92 -5.42
C ALA A 100 1.84 -0.06 -6.63
N TRP A 101 2.75 0.04 -7.60
CA TRP A 101 2.44 0.68 -8.87
C TRP A 101 1.31 -0.03 -9.60
N ASN A 102 0.51 0.73 -10.34
CA ASN A 102 -0.61 0.21 -11.14
C ASN A 102 -0.25 -1.00 -12.02
N ASP A 103 0.98 -1.03 -12.55
CA ASP A 103 1.48 -2.12 -13.40
C ASP A 103 1.46 -3.48 -12.69
N ALA A 104 1.71 -3.53 -11.38
CA ALA A 104 1.65 -4.77 -10.60
C ALA A 104 0.25 -5.40 -10.61
N THR A 105 -0.79 -4.57 -10.49
CA THR A 105 -2.18 -5.03 -10.56
C THR A 105 -2.50 -5.54 -11.97
N VAL A 106 -2.13 -4.79 -13.01
CA VAL A 106 -2.37 -5.18 -14.41
C VAL A 106 -1.72 -6.51 -14.74
N GLN A 107 -0.47 -6.71 -14.32
CA GLN A 107 0.26 -7.96 -14.53
C GLN A 107 -0.36 -9.14 -13.75
N SER A 108 -0.74 -8.92 -12.48
CA SER A 108 -1.35 -9.95 -11.65
C SER A 108 -2.71 -10.42 -12.22
N VAL A 109 -3.54 -9.48 -12.67
CA VAL A 109 -4.83 -9.78 -13.31
C VAL A 109 -4.62 -10.55 -14.63
N LYS A 110 -3.63 -10.15 -15.44
CA LYS A 110 -3.27 -10.89 -16.67
C LYS A 110 -2.79 -12.32 -16.38
N ALA A 111 -2.16 -12.54 -15.24
CA ALA A 111 -1.74 -13.86 -14.77
C ALA A 111 -2.89 -14.70 -14.18
N GLY A 112 -4.13 -14.17 -14.13
CA GLY A 112 -5.30 -14.87 -13.60
C GLY A 112 -5.37 -14.92 -12.07
N VAL A 113 -4.60 -14.08 -11.39
CA VAL A 113 -4.57 -14.01 -9.92
C VAL A 113 -5.68 -13.06 -9.44
N PRO A 114 -6.39 -13.36 -8.34
CA PRO A 114 -7.47 -12.53 -7.79
C PRO A 114 -6.95 -11.26 -7.10
N ILE A 115 -6.19 -10.44 -7.81
CA ILE A 115 -5.66 -9.16 -7.33
C ILE A 115 -6.50 -8.01 -7.89
N LYS A 116 -6.82 -7.05 -7.03
CA LYS A 116 -7.49 -5.79 -7.40
C LYS A 116 -6.70 -4.61 -6.87
N SER A 117 -6.84 -3.46 -7.53
CA SER A 117 -6.43 -2.18 -6.96
C SER A 117 -7.64 -1.35 -6.55
N LYS A 118 -7.43 -0.51 -5.54
CA LYS A 118 -8.41 0.45 -5.05
C LYS A 118 -7.85 1.86 -5.17
N LYS A 119 -8.50 2.64 -6.04
CA LYS A 119 -8.19 4.06 -6.25
C LYS A 119 -9.00 4.95 -5.32
N ASP A 120 -10.26 4.61 -5.06
CA ASP A 120 -11.17 5.41 -4.24
C ASP A 120 -11.05 4.99 -2.76
N THR A 121 -9.95 5.40 -2.11
CA THR A 121 -9.79 5.28 -0.65
C THR A 121 -10.28 6.55 0.03
N ASP A 122 -10.70 6.46 1.30
CA ASP A 122 -11.20 7.61 2.09
C ASP A 122 -10.20 8.77 2.11
N GLU A 123 -8.91 8.47 2.00
CA GLU A 123 -7.82 9.44 2.00
C GLU A 123 -7.46 10.01 0.61
N GLY A 124 -7.89 9.35 -0.48
CA GLY A 124 -7.73 9.79 -1.86
C GLY A 124 -6.79 8.93 -2.71
N ILE A 125 -6.26 9.52 -3.79
CA ILE A 125 -5.33 8.89 -4.75
C ILE A 125 -3.94 9.53 -4.66
N SER A 126 -2.90 8.72 -4.86
CA SER A 126 -1.56 9.24 -5.15
C SER A 126 -1.52 9.69 -6.62
N THR A 127 -1.27 10.97 -6.86
CA THR A 127 -1.13 11.59 -8.20
C THR A 127 0.26 12.15 -8.41
#